data_AF-A0A1E3A496-F1
#
_entry.id   AF-A0A1E3A496-F1
#
_cell.length_a   1.000
_cell.length_b   1.000
_cell.length_c   1.000
_cell.angle_alpha   90.00
_cell.angle_beta   90.00
_cell.angle_gamma   90.00
#
_symmetry.space_group_name_H-M   'P 1'
#
loop_
_entity.id
_entity.type
_entity.pdbx_description
1 polymer ?
#
loop_
_entity_poly.entity_id
_entity_poly.type
_entity_poly.pdbx_seq_one_letter_code
_entity_poly.pdbx_strand_id
1 'polypeptide(L)'
;MNIDRGKAEAAFRDYVSHYNAEEEKVRLKIEHTFRVAGLCEQIARSLGLEKEEQDLAWFTGLLHDAGRFEQLKNYGTFIDADSIDHAEYGAQILFEQGKIRDYTEDASEDTLLWNAVRYHSAYRIPDMPDERTERFCHILRDADKIDILKVNVDFPPEEIYNVSSQELRSCPVSEAVMEAFYEEHAILRSLKRTAADHLVGHISLVFELQFPESRQIVKRQGYLLKLMDFESQNPVTREQFRKIRAYMTEYMERGNR
;
A
#
# COMPACT_ATOMS: atom_id res chain seq x y z
N MET A 1 16.17 -3.37 18.43
CA MET A 1 17.16 -2.72 17.56
C MET A 1 17.12 -1.20 17.71
N ASN A 2 18.26 -0.50 17.68
CA ASN A 2 18.31 0.97 17.59
C ASN A 2 18.59 1.39 16.14
N ILE A 3 17.72 2.19 15.54
CA ILE A 3 17.76 2.53 14.11
C ILE A 3 18.34 3.93 13.91
N ASP A 4 19.48 3.99 13.23
CA ASP A 4 20.01 5.25 12.70
C ASP A 4 19.24 5.61 11.42
N ARG A 5 18.23 6.49 11.55
CA ARG A 5 17.43 6.94 10.40
C ARG A 5 18.27 7.61 9.32
N GLY A 6 19.30 8.37 9.69
CA GLY A 6 20.17 9.03 8.71
C GLY A 6 20.92 8.03 7.85
N LYS A 7 21.48 6.99 8.48
CA LYS A 7 22.12 5.87 7.77
C LYS A 7 21.11 5.12 6.89
N ALA A 8 19.94 4.79 7.43
CA ALA A 8 18.91 4.05 6.70
C ALA A 8 18.39 4.81 5.47
N GLU A 9 18.12 6.11 5.60
CA GLU A 9 17.71 6.95 4.46
C GLU A 9 18.82 7.09 3.43
N ALA A 10 20.08 7.24 3.85
CA ALA A 10 21.22 7.31 2.94
C ALA A 10 21.37 6.00 2.16
N ALA A 11 21.25 4.84 2.83
CA ALA A 11 21.27 3.53 2.19
C ALA A 11 20.12 3.36 1.19
N PHE A 12 18.89 3.78 1.54
CA PHE A 12 17.77 3.75 0.61
C PHE A 12 18.02 4.63 -0.62
N ARG A 13 18.52 5.86 -0.42
CA ARG A 13 18.83 6.80 -1.51
C ARG A 13 19.93 6.27 -2.43
N ASP A 14 20.97 5.66 -1.86
CA ASP A 14 22.02 5.01 -2.63
C ASP A 14 21.45 3.85 -3.46
N TYR A 15 20.63 2.99 -2.84
CA TYR A 15 19.94 1.91 -3.54
C TYR A 15 19.11 2.41 -4.72
N VAL A 16 18.25 3.42 -4.52
CA VAL A 16 17.39 3.94 -5.59
C VAL A 16 18.13 4.80 -6.62
N SER A 17 19.35 5.27 -6.33
CA SER A 17 20.16 6.08 -7.28
C SER A 17 20.57 5.32 -8.54
N HIS A 18 20.52 3.98 -8.49
CA HIS A 18 20.79 3.10 -9.61
C HIS A 18 19.62 2.99 -10.60
N TYR A 19 18.50 3.66 -10.31
CA TYR A 19 17.30 3.70 -11.14
C TYR A 19 17.09 5.10 -11.70
N ASN A 20 16.46 5.17 -12.86
CA ASN A 20 16.23 6.44 -13.54
C ASN A 20 15.14 7.26 -12.81
N ALA A 21 15.55 8.20 -11.97
CA ALA A 21 14.63 9.03 -11.20
C ALA A 21 13.78 9.99 -12.07
N GLU A 22 14.14 10.20 -13.35
CA GLU A 22 13.32 10.94 -14.32
C GLU A 22 12.12 10.11 -14.80
N GLU A 23 12.11 8.79 -14.59
CA GLU A 23 10.93 7.97 -14.81
C GLU A 23 9.90 8.20 -13.71
N GLU A 24 8.72 8.67 -14.10
CA GLU A 24 7.64 9.03 -13.17
C GLU A 24 7.27 7.87 -12.23
N LYS A 25 7.29 6.64 -12.74
CA LYS A 25 7.08 5.39 -11.97
C LYS A 25 8.09 5.20 -10.84
N VAL A 26 9.38 5.49 -11.10
CA VAL A 26 10.45 5.39 -10.10
C VAL A 26 10.29 6.47 -9.04
N ARG A 27 10.08 7.73 -9.47
CA ARG A 27 9.83 8.85 -8.56
C ARG A 27 8.64 8.59 -7.64
N LEU A 28 7.53 8.10 -8.21
CA LEU A 28 6.31 7.77 -7.48
C LEU A 28 6.59 6.73 -6.39
N LYS A 29 7.35 5.67 -6.69
CA LYS A 29 7.75 4.66 -5.69
C LYS A 29 8.65 5.23 -4.60
N ILE A 30 9.64 6.05 -4.94
CA ILE A 30 10.51 6.69 -3.94
C ILE A 30 9.69 7.55 -2.97
N GLU A 31 8.82 8.43 -3.48
CA GLU A 31 8.01 9.29 -2.63
C GLU A 31 7.00 8.49 -1.81
N HIS A 32 6.41 7.45 -2.39
CA HIS A 32 5.51 6.53 -1.72
C HIS A 32 6.20 5.85 -0.52
N THR A 33 7.42 5.33 -0.71
CA THR A 33 8.19 4.70 0.36
C THR A 33 8.38 5.64 1.56
N PHE A 34 8.77 6.89 1.34
CA PHE A 34 8.94 7.85 2.43
C PHE A 34 7.61 8.22 3.11
N ARG A 35 6.50 8.32 2.37
CA ARG A 35 5.18 8.57 2.95
C ARG A 35 4.70 7.39 3.79
N VAL A 36 4.85 6.16 3.29
CA VAL A 36 4.52 4.93 4.02
C VAL A 36 5.34 4.83 5.30
N ALA A 37 6.64 5.10 5.26
CA ALA A 37 7.49 5.15 6.46
C ALA A 37 6.97 6.13 7.51
N GLY A 38 6.59 7.35 7.11
CA GLY A 38 6.00 8.35 8.01
C GLY A 38 4.63 7.93 8.57
N LEU A 39 3.81 7.25 7.76
CA LEU A 39 2.52 6.71 8.18
C LEU A 39 2.69 5.57 9.19
N CYS A 40 3.65 4.67 8.99
CA CYS A 40 3.98 3.62 9.95
C CYS A 40 4.34 4.21 11.31
N GLU A 41 5.21 5.23 11.34
CA GLU A 41 5.55 5.96 12.58
C GLU A 41 4.31 6.56 13.25
N GLN A 42 3.46 7.22 12.47
CA GLN A 42 2.26 7.85 13.00
C GLN A 42 1.30 6.83 13.63
N ILE A 43 1.09 5.70 12.97
CA ILE A 43 0.25 4.61 13.48
C ILE A 43 0.90 4.02 14.75
N ALA A 44 2.18 3.67 14.71
CA ALA A 44 2.91 3.15 15.87
C ALA A 44 2.83 4.07 17.09
N ARG A 45 2.99 5.38 16.89
CA ARG A 45 2.84 6.40 17.94
C ARG A 45 1.43 6.44 18.53
N SER A 46 0.40 6.29 17.70
CA SER A 46 -1.00 6.26 18.18
C SER A 46 -1.32 5.05 19.04
N LEU A 47 -0.57 3.96 18.88
CA LEU A 47 -0.66 2.75 19.68
C LEU A 47 0.13 2.84 21.00
N GLY A 48 0.79 3.98 21.27
CA GLY A 48 1.59 4.18 22.48
C GLY A 48 2.89 3.37 22.51
N LEU A 49 3.39 2.93 21.34
CA LEU A 49 4.66 2.22 21.26
C LEU A 49 5.82 3.15 21.62
N GLU A 50 6.86 2.60 22.26
CA GLU A 50 8.07 3.34 22.62
C GLU A 50 8.83 3.83 21.37
N LYS A 51 9.76 4.77 21.56
CA LYS A 51 10.42 5.44 20.44
C LYS A 51 11.17 4.46 19.53
N GLU A 52 11.82 3.46 20.09
CA GLU A 52 12.54 2.42 19.35
C GLU A 52 11.59 1.60 18.46
N GLU A 53 10.39 1.27 18.95
CA GLU A 53 9.37 0.55 18.18
C GLU A 53 8.76 1.44 17.08
N GLN A 54 8.59 2.74 17.34
CA GLN A 54 8.18 3.72 16.32
C GLN A 54 9.20 3.84 15.20
N ASP A 55 10.49 3.85 15.54
CA ASP A 55 11.59 3.86 14.57
C ASP A 55 11.65 2.55 13.77
N LEU A 56 11.38 1.41 14.42
CA LEU A 56 11.26 0.12 13.73
C LEU A 56 10.08 0.10 12.76
N ALA A 57 8.94 0.69 13.12
CA ALA A 57 7.77 0.74 12.25
C ALA A 57 8.02 1.66 11.04
N TRP A 58 8.66 2.82 11.27
CA TRP A 58 9.13 3.67 10.19
C TRP A 58 10.06 2.91 9.23
N PHE A 59 10.96 2.10 9.78
CA PHE A 59 11.93 1.36 9.00
C PHE A 59 11.30 0.24 8.15
N THR A 60 10.26 -0.46 8.64
CA THR A 60 9.51 -1.40 7.78
C THR A 60 8.91 -0.68 6.56
N GLY A 61 8.40 0.54 6.75
CA GLY A 61 7.90 1.37 5.66
C GLY A 61 8.98 1.81 4.67
N LEU A 62 10.22 2.04 5.11
CA LEU A 62 11.33 2.36 4.21
C LEU A 62 11.74 1.15 3.34
N LEU A 63 11.57 -0.07 3.86
CA LEU A 63 12.07 -1.30 3.23
C LEU A 63 11.05 -2.01 2.32
N HIS A 64 9.75 -1.83 2.56
CA HIS A 64 8.71 -2.72 2.03
C HIS A 64 8.73 -2.91 0.50
N ASP A 65 8.98 -1.82 -0.23
CA ASP A 65 8.90 -1.79 -1.69
C ASP A 65 10.27 -1.98 -2.38
N ALA A 66 11.30 -2.44 -1.65
CA ALA A 66 12.62 -2.69 -2.23
C ALA A 66 12.55 -3.60 -3.48
N GLY A 67 11.66 -4.59 -3.48
CA GLY A 67 11.46 -5.48 -4.63
C GLY A 67 10.85 -4.79 -5.86
N ARG A 68 10.14 -3.67 -5.72
CA ARG A 68 9.54 -2.93 -6.86
C ARG A 68 10.59 -2.41 -7.83
N PHE A 69 11.70 -1.92 -7.31
CA PHE A 69 12.75 -1.32 -8.14
C PHE A 69 13.40 -2.39 -9.02
N GLU A 70 13.78 -3.54 -8.45
CA GLU A 70 14.31 -4.67 -9.23
C GLU A 70 13.23 -5.30 -10.13
N GLN A 71 11.96 -5.32 -9.71
CA GLN A 71 10.86 -5.76 -10.56
C GLN A 71 10.75 -4.90 -11.83
N LEU A 72 10.77 -3.57 -11.69
CA LEU A 72 10.72 -2.65 -12.83
C LEU A 72 11.94 -2.82 -13.74
N LYS A 73 13.15 -2.89 -13.16
CA LYS A 73 14.39 -3.05 -13.92
C LYS A 73 14.46 -4.36 -14.70
N ASN A 74 14.01 -5.46 -14.12
CA ASN A 74 14.13 -6.79 -14.74
C ASN A 74 12.94 -7.16 -15.63
N TYR A 75 11.74 -6.60 -15.39
CA TYR A 75 10.51 -6.97 -16.09
C TYR A 75 9.78 -5.81 -16.77
N GLY A 76 10.15 -4.55 -16.50
CA GLY A 76 9.54 -3.37 -17.13
C GLY A 76 8.10 -3.07 -16.67
N THR A 77 7.65 -3.68 -15.57
CA THR A 77 6.27 -3.54 -15.07
C THR A 77 6.21 -3.69 -13.54
N PHE A 78 5.18 -3.12 -12.92
CA PHE A 78 4.84 -3.36 -11.50
C PHE A 78 3.70 -4.37 -11.34
N ILE A 79 3.33 -5.08 -12.42
CA ILE A 79 2.24 -6.05 -12.38
C ILE A 79 2.79 -7.41 -11.95
N ASP A 80 2.54 -7.80 -10.71
CA ASP A 80 3.10 -9.02 -10.12
C ASP A 80 2.70 -10.31 -10.87
N ALA A 81 1.48 -10.36 -11.43
CA ALA A 81 1.07 -11.58 -12.16
C ALA A 81 1.75 -11.73 -13.52
N ASP A 82 2.29 -10.64 -14.06
CA ASP A 82 2.99 -10.62 -15.33
C ASP A 82 4.52 -10.70 -15.12
N SER A 83 4.97 -10.71 -13.85
CA SER A 83 6.38 -10.64 -13.46
C SER A 83 6.70 -11.49 -12.24
N ILE A 84 6.85 -10.86 -11.06
CA ILE A 84 7.24 -11.47 -9.79
C ILE A 84 6.49 -10.80 -8.63
N ASP A 85 6.23 -11.55 -7.55
CA ASP A 85 5.74 -10.98 -6.30
C ASP A 85 6.82 -10.06 -5.69
N HIS A 86 6.56 -8.75 -5.71
CA HIS A 86 7.52 -7.74 -5.26
C HIS A 86 7.80 -7.81 -3.75
N ALA A 87 6.85 -8.25 -2.93
CA ALA A 87 7.00 -8.30 -1.47
C ALA A 87 7.90 -9.48 -1.08
N GLU A 88 7.63 -10.64 -1.67
CA GLU A 88 8.51 -11.80 -1.55
C GLU A 88 9.90 -11.49 -2.11
N TYR A 89 9.99 -10.87 -3.28
CA TYR A 89 11.28 -10.55 -3.89
C TYR A 89 12.07 -9.51 -3.08
N GLY A 90 11.40 -8.50 -2.53
CA GLY A 90 12.01 -7.52 -1.63
C GLY A 90 12.59 -8.17 -0.37
N ALA A 91 11.86 -9.12 0.24
CA ALA A 91 12.35 -9.88 1.39
C ALA A 91 13.57 -10.74 1.04
N GLN A 92 13.60 -11.38 -0.14
CA GLN A 92 14.77 -12.13 -0.61
C GLN A 92 15.99 -11.23 -0.80
N ILE A 93 15.83 -10.08 -1.47
CA ILE A 93 16.91 -9.11 -1.69
C ILE A 93 17.48 -8.65 -0.35
N LEU A 94 16.61 -8.23 0.58
CA LEU A 94 17.05 -7.67 1.85
C LEU A 94 17.72 -8.71 2.73
N PHE A 95 17.14 -9.89 2.91
CA PHE A 95 17.58 -10.82 3.95
C PHE A 95 18.39 -12.00 3.41
N GLU A 96 18.00 -12.61 2.29
CA GLU A 96 18.72 -13.76 1.74
C GLU A 96 20.01 -13.35 1.03
N GLN A 97 19.99 -12.19 0.35
CA GLN A 97 21.18 -11.62 -0.29
C GLN A 97 21.95 -10.67 0.65
N GLY A 98 21.47 -10.48 1.88
CA GLY A 98 22.15 -9.69 2.92
C GLY A 98 22.13 -8.17 2.73
N LYS A 99 21.33 -7.62 1.79
CA LYS A 99 21.27 -6.17 1.53
C LYS A 99 20.74 -5.34 2.69
N ILE A 100 20.02 -5.94 3.63
CA ILE A 100 19.61 -5.29 4.88
C ILE A 100 20.82 -4.75 5.68
N ARG A 101 22.01 -5.34 5.51
CA ARG A 101 23.24 -4.91 6.18
C ARG A 101 23.76 -3.55 5.71
N ASP A 102 23.34 -3.10 4.52
CA ASP A 102 23.62 -1.74 4.05
C ASP A 102 22.87 -0.69 4.91
N TYR A 103 21.73 -1.08 5.50
CA TYR A 103 20.89 -0.22 6.33
C TYR A 103 21.23 -0.34 7.82
N THR A 104 21.41 -1.57 8.34
CA THR A 104 21.67 -1.83 9.76
C THR A 104 22.56 -3.06 9.97
N GLU A 105 23.50 -2.99 10.91
CA GLU A 105 24.35 -4.14 11.29
C GLU A 105 23.67 -5.04 12.32
N ASP A 106 22.74 -4.50 13.12
CA ASP A 106 21.98 -5.25 14.13
C ASP A 106 20.99 -6.20 13.44
N ALA A 107 21.03 -7.49 13.80
CA ALA A 107 20.19 -8.54 13.22
C ALA A 107 19.04 -8.98 14.15
N SER A 108 18.87 -8.32 15.31
CA SER A 108 17.92 -8.72 16.35
C SER A 108 16.44 -8.70 15.90
N GLU A 109 16.12 -7.93 14.86
CA GLU A 109 14.74 -7.79 14.34
C GLU A 109 14.54 -8.42 12.96
N ASP A 110 15.50 -9.18 12.44
CA ASP A 110 15.46 -9.70 11.07
C ASP A 110 14.21 -10.52 10.78
N THR A 111 13.80 -11.38 11.72
CA THR A 111 12.57 -12.17 11.60
C THR A 111 11.34 -11.29 11.46
N LEU A 112 11.23 -10.22 12.26
CA LEU A 112 10.09 -9.32 12.22
C LEU A 112 10.08 -8.52 10.91
N LEU A 113 11.23 -7.93 10.54
CA LEU A 113 11.36 -7.14 9.32
C LEU A 113 11.09 -7.99 8.07
N TRP A 114 11.61 -9.22 8.03
CA TRP A 114 11.38 -10.15 6.93
C TRP A 114 9.89 -10.46 6.76
N ASN A 115 9.17 -10.77 7.86
CA ASN A 115 7.74 -11.07 7.79
C ASN A 115 6.93 -9.83 7.37
N ALA A 116 7.22 -8.66 7.95
CA ALA A 116 6.54 -7.41 7.60
C ALA A 116 6.71 -7.09 6.11
N VAL A 117 7.94 -7.14 5.59
CA VAL A 117 8.21 -6.88 4.17
C VAL A 117 7.56 -7.94 3.29
N ARG A 118 7.74 -9.23 3.58
CA ARG A 118 7.23 -10.33 2.73
C ARG A 118 5.71 -10.33 2.61
N TYR A 119 4.99 -10.01 3.68
CA TYR A 119 3.53 -10.16 3.72
C TYR A 119 2.78 -8.83 3.65
N HIS A 120 3.43 -7.70 3.36
CA HIS A 120 2.74 -6.41 3.29
C HIS A 120 1.69 -6.35 2.16
N SER A 121 1.92 -7.02 1.03
CA SER A 121 1.00 -7.03 -0.11
C SER A 121 0.06 -8.25 -0.15
N ALA A 122 0.25 -9.23 0.76
CA ALA A 122 -0.48 -10.48 0.75
C ALA A 122 -2.00 -10.26 0.90
N TYR A 123 -2.84 -11.07 0.25
CA TYR A 123 -4.29 -10.94 0.41
C TYR A 123 -4.71 -11.20 1.87
N ARG A 124 -4.15 -12.23 2.50
CA ARG A 124 -4.26 -12.52 3.93
C ARG A 124 -2.86 -12.80 4.46
N ILE A 125 -2.55 -12.30 5.66
CA ILE A 125 -1.30 -12.67 6.32
C ILE A 125 -1.45 -14.07 6.93
N PRO A 126 -0.41 -14.92 6.92
CA PRO A 126 -0.44 -16.19 7.63
C PRO A 126 -0.27 -15.96 9.15
N ASP A 127 -0.35 -17.03 9.93
CA ASP A 127 -0.01 -16.98 11.35
C ASP A 127 1.43 -16.48 11.53
N MET A 128 1.59 -15.45 12.35
CA MET A 128 2.89 -14.84 12.62
C MET A 128 3.57 -15.53 13.81
N PRO A 129 4.91 -15.46 13.91
CA PRO A 129 5.66 -16.08 15.01
C PRO A 129 5.23 -15.57 16.41
N ASP A 130 4.81 -14.32 16.49
CA ASP A 130 4.36 -13.65 17.71
C ASP A 130 3.47 -12.43 17.40
N GLU A 131 2.74 -11.97 18.41
CA GLU A 131 1.82 -10.82 18.31
C GLU A 131 2.54 -9.50 17.95
N ARG A 132 3.83 -9.36 18.29
CA ARG A 132 4.59 -8.16 17.94
C ARG A 132 4.85 -8.12 16.44
N THR A 133 5.30 -9.24 15.86
CA THR A 133 5.49 -9.37 14.41
C THR A 133 4.19 -9.13 13.65
N GLU A 134 3.08 -9.73 14.10
CA GLU A 134 1.75 -9.50 13.52
C GLU A 134 1.34 -8.03 13.54
N ARG A 135 1.56 -7.36 14.67
CA ARG A 135 1.28 -5.92 14.79
C ARG A 135 2.05 -5.10 13.77
N PHE A 136 3.34 -5.38 13.56
CA PHE A 136 4.16 -4.66 12.58
C PHE A 136 3.75 -4.94 11.13
N CYS A 137 3.35 -6.18 10.83
CA CYS A 137 2.72 -6.50 9.54
C CYS A 137 1.48 -5.65 9.32
N HIS A 138 0.59 -5.54 10.30
CA HIS A 138 -0.61 -4.70 10.18
C HIS A 138 -0.30 -3.21 10.08
N ILE A 139 0.69 -2.68 10.82
CA ILE A 139 1.07 -1.27 10.75
C ILE A 139 1.51 -0.92 9.32
N LEU A 140 2.39 -1.75 8.75
CA LEU A 140 2.89 -1.54 7.39
C LEU A 140 1.76 -1.65 6.35
N ARG A 141 0.91 -2.67 6.48
CA ARG A 141 -0.25 -2.88 5.58
C ARG A 141 -1.21 -1.70 5.61
N ASP A 142 -1.53 -1.17 6.79
CA ASP A 142 -2.39 0.00 6.92
C ASP A 142 -1.74 1.23 6.29
N ALA A 143 -0.46 1.49 6.59
CA ALA A 143 0.28 2.62 6.06
C ALA A 143 0.36 2.61 4.52
N ASP A 144 0.64 1.45 3.93
CA ASP A 144 0.68 1.26 2.48
C ASP A 144 -0.70 1.51 1.84
N LYS A 145 -1.75 0.85 2.36
CA LYS A 145 -3.14 1.05 1.90
C LYS A 145 -3.59 2.51 1.95
N ILE A 146 -3.20 3.25 2.99
CA ILE A 146 -3.50 4.68 3.13
C ILE A 146 -2.84 5.46 1.99
N ASP A 147 -1.54 5.27 1.73
CA ASP A 147 -0.84 6.02 0.68
C ASP A 147 -1.29 5.60 -0.73
N ILE A 148 -1.69 4.34 -0.93
CA ILE A 148 -2.29 3.88 -2.17
C ILE A 148 -3.51 4.74 -2.55
N LEU A 149 -4.34 5.16 -1.59
CA LEU A 149 -5.47 6.06 -1.90
C LEU A 149 -5.00 7.40 -2.47
N LYS A 150 -3.93 7.97 -1.91
CA LYS A 150 -3.31 9.21 -2.38
C LYS A 150 -2.75 9.04 -3.79
N VAL A 151 -1.97 7.99 -4.01
CA VAL A 151 -1.36 7.68 -5.31
C VAL A 151 -2.42 7.59 -6.41
N ASN A 152 -3.56 6.94 -6.12
CA ASN A 152 -4.65 6.80 -7.09
C ASN A 152 -5.38 8.12 -7.43
N VAL A 153 -5.21 9.17 -6.61
CA VAL A 153 -5.79 10.49 -6.87
C VAL A 153 -4.80 11.40 -7.59
N ASP A 154 -3.54 11.38 -7.17
CA ASP A 154 -2.54 12.33 -7.65
C ASP A 154 -1.94 11.94 -9.01
N PHE A 155 -2.02 10.66 -9.39
CA PHE A 155 -1.41 10.14 -10.60
C PHE A 155 -2.47 9.64 -11.61
N PRO A 156 -2.17 9.73 -12.91
CA PRO A 156 -3.11 9.35 -13.96
C PRO A 156 -3.28 7.82 -14.03
N PRO A 157 -4.48 7.33 -14.43
CA PRO A 157 -4.78 5.89 -14.55
C PRO A 157 -3.85 5.13 -15.49
N GLU A 158 -3.25 5.81 -16.46
CA GLU A 158 -2.25 5.26 -17.38
C GLU A 158 -0.98 4.80 -16.65
N GLU A 159 -0.58 5.50 -15.59
CA GLU A 159 0.62 5.16 -14.81
C GLU A 159 0.34 4.10 -13.73
N ILE A 160 -0.84 4.17 -13.10
CA ILE A 160 -1.22 3.32 -11.96
C ILE A 160 -1.87 1.99 -12.38
N TYR A 161 -2.65 1.97 -13.47
CA TYR A 161 -3.44 0.81 -13.90
C TYR A 161 -3.08 0.32 -15.30
N ASN A 162 -2.25 1.07 -16.05
CA ASN A 162 -2.01 0.85 -17.48
C ASN A 162 -3.33 0.85 -18.31
N VAL A 163 -4.33 1.63 -17.90
CA VAL A 163 -5.59 1.84 -18.64
C VAL A 163 -5.76 3.31 -19.00
N SER A 164 -6.49 3.60 -20.08
CA SER A 164 -6.74 4.99 -20.47
C SER A 164 -7.77 5.66 -19.56
N SER A 165 -7.63 6.96 -19.36
CA SER A 165 -8.61 7.81 -18.68
C SER A 165 -10.00 7.73 -19.32
N GLN A 166 -10.05 7.55 -20.65
CA GLN A 166 -11.31 7.36 -21.39
C GLN A 166 -11.97 6.02 -21.06
N GLU A 167 -11.21 4.94 -21.05
CA GLU A 167 -11.68 3.60 -20.68
C GLU A 167 -12.22 3.60 -19.25
N LEU A 168 -11.44 4.13 -18.30
CA LEU A 168 -11.84 4.23 -16.90
C LEU A 168 -13.17 4.97 -16.72
N ARG A 169 -13.38 6.06 -17.47
CA ARG A 169 -14.62 6.86 -17.43
C ARG A 169 -15.79 6.24 -18.18
N SER A 170 -15.60 5.21 -18.99
CA SER A 170 -16.64 4.64 -19.86
C SER A 170 -17.07 3.22 -19.47
N CYS A 171 -16.24 2.46 -18.75
CA CYS A 171 -16.58 1.10 -18.32
C CYS A 171 -17.49 1.06 -17.09
N PRO A 172 -18.38 0.04 -16.98
CA PRO A 172 -19.10 -0.28 -15.76
C PRO A 172 -18.16 -0.89 -14.71
N VAL A 173 -18.52 -0.78 -13.43
CA VAL A 173 -17.99 -1.71 -12.41
C VAL A 173 -18.66 -3.06 -12.66
N SER A 174 -17.90 -4.14 -12.67
CA SER A 174 -18.43 -5.49 -12.86
C SER A 174 -19.32 -5.90 -11.69
N GLU A 175 -20.30 -6.77 -11.96
CA GLU A 175 -21.24 -7.27 -10.94
C GLU A 175 -20.51 -7.97 -9.79
N ALA A 176 -19.55 -8.84 -10.11
CA ALA A 176 -18.74 -9.53 -9.11
C ALA A 176 -17.96 -8.58 -8.17
N VAL A 177 -17.48 -7.44 -8.69
CA VAL A 177 -16.77 -6.43 -7.90
C VAL A 177 -17.76 -5.61 -7.05
N MET A 178 -18.95 -5.32 -7.57
CA MET A 178 -20.01 -4.69 -6.79
C MET A 178 -20.47 -5.57 -5.63
N GLU A 179 -20.68 -6.87 -5.87
CA GLU A 179 -21.05 -7.84 -4.83
C GLU A 179 -19.96 -7.92 -3.75
N ALA A 180 -18.72 -8.17 -4.16
CA ALA A 180 -17.57 -8.26 -3.25
C ALA A 180 -17.34 -6.97 -2.44
N PHE A 181 -17.66 -5.80 -3.00
CA PHE A 181 -17.53 -4.53 -2.27
C PHE A 181 -18.43 -4.48 -1.02
N TYR A 182 -19.63 -5.06 -1.09
CA TYR A 182 -20.58 -5.08 0.03
C TYR A 182 -20.28 -6.15 1.08
N GLU A 183 -19.27 -7.00 0.86
CA GLU A 183 -18.79 -7.98 1.82
C GLU A 183 -17.83 -7.37 2.87
N GLU A 184 -17.56 -6.06 2.77
CA GLU A 184 -16.71 -5.29 3.70
C GLU A 184 -15.29 -5.88 3.87
N HIS A 185 -14.66 -6.31 2.77
CA HIS A 185 -13.25 -6.68 2.72
C HIS A 185 -12.56 -6.22 1.42
N ALA A 186 -11.23 -6.34 1.35
CA ALA A 186 -10.51 -6.02 0.13
C ALA A 186 -10.94 -6.93 -1.03
N ILE A 187 -11.06 -6.36 -2.21
CA ILE A 187 -11.51 -7.10 -3.40
C ILE A 187 -10.34 -7.86 -4.03
N LEU A 188 -10.54 -9.17 -4.19
CA LEU A 188 -9.60 -10.07 -4.87
C LEU A 188 -9.25 -9.55 -6.26
N ARG A 189 -7.95 -9.53 -6.58
CA ARG A 189 -7.44 -9.08 -7.89
C ARG A 189 -8.06 -9.87 -9.05
N SER A 190 -8.29 -11.18 -8.85
CA SER A 190 -8.85 -12.06 -9.88
C SER A 190 -10.29 -11.74 -10.26
N LEU A 191 -11.03 -10.96 -9.47
CA LEU A 191 -12.39 -10.51 -9.78
C LEU A 191 -12.42 -9.26 -10.67
N LYS A 192 -11.33 -8.50 -10.73
CA LYS A 192 -11.23 -7.25 -11.50
C LYS A 192 -11.15 -7.58 -12.98
N ARG A 193 -12.06 -7.02 -13.78
CA ARG A 193 -12.21 -7.25 -15.23
C ARG A 193 -12.28 -5.97 -16.04
N THR A 194 -12.72 -4.88 -15.43
CA THR A 194 -12.87 -3.57 -16.09
C THR A 194 -11.91 -2.55 -15.49
N ALA A 195 -11.63 -1.47 -16.22
CA ALA A 195 -10.88 -0.33 -15.68
C ALA A 195 -11.52 0.23 -14.40
N ALA A 196 -12.85 0.33 -14.33
CA ALA A 196 -13.56 0.86 -13.17
C ALA A 196 -13.43 -0.03 -11.92
N ASP A 197 -13.22 -1.35 -12.11
CA ASP A 197 -13.01 -2.28 -11.00
C ASP A 197 -11.74 -1.97 -10.20
N HIS A 198 -10.72 -1.39 -10.84
CA HIS A 198 -9.50 -0.98 -10.15
C HIS A 198 -9.78 0.09 -9.09
N LEU A 199 -10.59 1.12 -9.43
CA LEU A 199 -10.97 2.15 -8.48
C LEU A 199 -11.75 1.58 -7.28
N VAL A 200 -12.76 0.76 -7.53
CA VAL A 200 -13.56 0.14 -6.46
C VAL A 200 -12.70 -0.78 -5.59
N GLY A 201 -11.77 -1.51 -6.22
CA GLY A 201 -10.77 -2.30 -5.52
C GLY A 201 -9.92 -1.46 -4.56
N HIS A 202 -9.44 -0.29 -4.96
CA HIS A 202 -8.67 0.59 -4.07
C HIS A 202 -9.51 1.22 -2.97
N ILE A 203 -10.76 1.60 -3.27
CA ILE A 203 -11.70 2.08 -2.25
C ILE A 203 -11.96 0.99 -1.19
N SER A 204 -12.07 -0.28 -1.59
CA SER A 204 -12.31 -1.41 -0.68
C SER A 204 -11.18 -1.68 0.32
N LEU A 205 -9.96 -1.17 0.08
CA LEU A 205 -8.83 -1.36 1.00
C LEU A 205 -9.11 -0.77 2.39
N VAL A 206 -9.98 0.23 2.46
CA VAL A 206 -10.38 0.92 3.69
C VAL A 206 -11.09 -0.02 4.68
N PHE A 207 -11.78 -1.05 4.18
CA PHE A 207 -12.47 -2.03 5.04
C PHE A 207 -11.51 -2.83 5.92
N GLU A 208 -10.25 -2.95 5.50
CA GLU A 208 -9.24 -3.77 6.15
C GLU A 208 -8.18 -2.96 6.88
N LEU A 209 -8.45 -1.69 7.17
CA LEU A 209 -7.57 -0.90 8.03
C LEU A 209 -7.72 -1.41 9.47
N GLN A 210 -6.64 -1.94 10.03
CA GLN A 210 -6.65 -2.58 11.34
C GLN A 210 -6.83 -1.56 12.46
N PHE A 211 -6.12 -0.43 12.39
CA PHE A 211 -6.03 0.50 13.52
C PHE A 211 -7.02 1.66 13.41
N PRO A 212 -7.60 2.13 14.54
CA PRO A 212 -8.47 3.31 14.54
C PRO A 212 -7.80 4.57 13.97
N GLU A 213 -6.52 4.80 14.29
CA GLU A 213 -5.77 5.94 13.76
C GLU A 213 -5.63 5.89 12.24
N SER A 214 -5.48 4.70 11.65
CA SER A 214 -5.43 4.51 10.18
C SER A 214 -6.68 5.08 9.51
N ARG A 215 -7.86 4.79 10.06
CA ARG A 215 -9.13 5.34 9.57
C ARG A 215 -9.21 6.85 9.75
N GLN A 216 -8.70 7.38 10.87
CA GLN A 216 -8.62 8.84 11.08
C GLN A 216 -7.67 9.51 10.09
N ILE A 217 -6.55 8.88 9.75
CA ILE A 217 -5.62 9.38 8.73
C ILE A 217 -6.32 9.47 7.38
N VAL A 218 -6.98 8.40 6.91
CA VAL A 218 -7.75 8.40 5.66
C VAL A 218 -8.76 9.54 5.63
N LYS A 219 -9.51 9.73 6.73
CA LYS A 219 -10.49 10.81 6.85
C LYS A 219 -9.85 12.20 6.77
N ARG A 220 -8.76 12.44 7.49
CA ARG A 220 -8.05 13.74 7.50
C ARG A 220 -7.43 14.06 6.15
N GLN A 221 -6.91 13.06 5.44
CA GLN A 221 -6.29 13.25 4.12
C GLN A 221 -7.32 13.49 3.01
N GLY A 222 -8.52 12.91 3.13
CA GLY A 222 -9.62 13.15 2.19
C GLY A 222 -9.49 12.47 0.82
N TYR A 223 -8.45 11.67 0.57
CA TYR A 223 -8.26 10.99 -0.73
C TYR A 223 -9.33 9.94 -1.01
N LEU A 224 -9.87 9.27 0.02
CA LEU A 224 -11.02 8.38 -0.13
C LEU A 224 -12.24 9.10 -0.71
N LEU A 225 -12.54 10.31 -0.22
CA LEU A 225 -13.64 11.13 -0.73
C LEU A 225 -13.40 11.50 -2.20
N LYS A 226 -12.18 11.94 -2.53
CA LYS A 226 -11.78 12.27 -3.91
C LYS A 226 -11.92 11.07 -4.86
N LEU A 227 -11.55 9.85 -4.43
CA LEU A 227 -11.74 8.64 -5.23
C LEU A 227 -13.23 8.30 -5.43
N MET A 228 -14.05 8.46 -4.39
CA MET A 228 -15.50 8.26 -4.52
C MET A 228 -16.18 9.37 -5.34
N ASP A 229 -15.57 10.55 -5.45
CA ASP A 229 -15.92 11.66 -6.36
C ASP A 229 -15.59 11.42 -7.84
N PHE A 230 -15.22 10.20 -8.20
CA PHE A 230 -15.01 9.82 -9.59
C PHE A 230 -16.24 10.07 -10.48
N GLU A 231 -16.04 10.85 -11.55
CA GLU A 231 -17.06 11.18 -12.53
C GLU A 231 -16.98 10.29 -13.77
N SER A 232 -17.94 9.37 -13.90
CA SER A 232 -18.07 8.49 -15.06
C SER A 232 -19.02 9.04 -16.13
N GLN A 233 -18.67 8.84 -17.40
CA GLN A 233 -19.54 9.07 -18.55
C GLN A 233 -20.62 7.98 -18.69
N ASN A 234 -20.39 6.81 -18.09
CA ASN A 234 -21.34 5.69 -18.10
C ASN A 234 -22.43 5.90 -17.03
N PRO A 235 -23.73 5.93 -17.41
CA PRO A 235 -24.82 6.11 -16.46
C PRO A 235 -24.92 5.02 -15.40
N VAL A 236 -24.56 3.77 -15.74
CA VAL A 236 -24.57 2.65 -14.81
C VAL A 236 -23.49 2.87 -13.74
N THR A 237 -22.28 3.24 -14.15
CA THR A 237 -21.16 3.53 -13.24
C THR A 237 -21.47 4.72 -12.33
N ARG A 238 -22.13 5.76 -12.82
CA ARG A 238 -22.57 6.89 -11.97
C ARG A 238 -23.49 6.43 -10.83
N GLU A 239 -24.45 5.55 -11.14
CA GLU A 239 -25.34 4.99 -10.12
C GLU A 239 -24.59 4.03 -9.18
N GLN A 240 -23.66 3.23 -9.68
CA GLN A 240 -22.79 2.38 -8.86
C GLN A 240 -21.97 3.21 -7.87
N PHE A 241 -21.30 4.28 -8.33
CA PHE A 241 -20.52 5.17 -7.47
C PHE A 241 -21.38 5.95 -6.47
N ARG A 242 -22.63 6.30 -6.83
CA ARG A 242 -23.59 6.87 -5.87
C ARG A 242 -23.85 5.90 -4.71
N LYS A 243 -24.04 4.61 -4.99
CA LYS A 243 -24.25 3.57 -3.97
C LYS A 243 -22.99 3.29 -3.15
N ILE A 244 -21.84 3.15 -3.80
CA ILE A 244 -20.53 2.96 -3.15
C ILE A 244 -20.26 4.09 -2.15
N ARG A 245 -20.45 5.34 -2.58
CA ARG A 245 -20.23 6.51 -1.72
C ARG A 245 -21.14 6.50 -0.49
N ALA A 246 -22.44 6.25 -0.68
CA ALA A 246 -23.38 6.19 0.42
C ALA A 246 -22.96 5.12 1.44
N TYR A 247 -22.65 3.91 0.96
CA TYR A 247 -22.28 2.77 1.80
C TYR A 247 -20.95 2.97 2.53
N MET A 248 -19.90 3.42 1.82
CA MET A 248 -18.58 3.65 2.40
C MET A 248 -18.60 4.82 3.41
N THR A 249 -19.41 5.86 3.16
CA THR A 249 -19.59 6.95 4.13
C THR A 249 -20.21 6.41 5.42
N GLU A 250 -21.26 5.61 5.32
CA GLU A 250 -21.89 4.96 6.48
C GLU A 250 -20.91 3.99 7.20
N TYR A 251 -20.14 3.19 6.46
CA TYR A 251 -19.10 2.34 7.03
C TYR A 251 -18.07 3.15 7.85
N MET A 252 -17.56 4.24 7.28
CA MET A 252 -16.59 5.10 7.94
C MET A 252 -17.16 5.82 9.17
N GLU A 253 -18.47 6.07 9.22
CA GLU A 253 -19.16 6.60 10.40
C GLU A 253 -19.37 5.54 11.49
N ARG A 254 -19.71 4.30 11.12
CA ARG A 254 -19.86 3.15 12.03
C ARG A 254 -18.54 2.80 12.72
N GLY A 255 -17.45 2.73 11.96
CA GLY A 255 -16.11 2.38 12.47
C GLY A 255 -15.43 3.46 13.33
N ASN A 256 -16.08 4.60 13.55
CA ASN A 256 -15.64 5.65 14.49
C ASN A 256 -16.29 5.54 15.88
N ARG A 257 -17.16 4.55 16.10
CA ARG A 257 -17.78 4.24 17.40
C ARG A 257 -17.02 3.08 18.06
#